data_AF-A0A968ISN3-F1
#
_entry.id   AF-A0A968ISN3-F1
#
_cell.length_a   1.000
_cell.length_b   1.000
_cell.length_c   1.000
_cell.angle_alpha   90.00
_cell.angle_beta   90.00
_cell.angle_gamma   90.00
#
_symmetry.space_group_name_H-M   'P 1'
#
loop_
_entity.id
_entity.type
_entity.pdbx_description
1 polymer ?
#
loop_
_entity_poly.entity_id
_entity_poly.type
_entity_poly.pdbx_seq_one_letter_code
_entity_poly.pdbx_strand_id
1 'polypeptide(L)'
;MKSSTEELVDAFLSRKLPQKEWTHEAHLKVGLWHLLHYDPNESLERLRQNIKQYNVACGIENIDTQGYHETITRFYVWLINKFLQQTERSQPIDLLANRLISLYGNKSFPLNYYSRDKSMSKTSRLQWVEPDLKPLVSVVFNID
;
A
#
# COMPACT_ATOMS: atom_id res chain seq x y z
N MET A 1 9.40 13.08 20.10
CA MET A 1 9.39 13.63 18.74
C MET A 1 8.67 12.64 17.85
N LYS A 2 7.88 13.09 16.88
CA LYS A 2 7.28 12.19 15.89
C LYS A 2 8.38 11.57 15.03
N SER A 3 8.18 10.35 14.58
CA SER A 3 9.10 9.69 13.64
C SER A 3 8.94 10.28 12.23
N SER A 4 9.94 10.06 11.36
CA SER A 4 9.85 10.51 9.97
C SER A 4 8.68 9.87 9.21
N THR A 5 8.32 8.62 9.55
CA THR A 5 7.14 7.93 9.01
C THR A 5 5.84 8.59 9.47
N GLU A 6 5.73 8.97 10.74
CA GLU A 6 4.54 9.65 11.26
C GLU A 6 4.36 11.04 10.64
N GLU A 7 5.44 11.80 10.48
CA GLU A 7 5.40 13.11 9.80
C GLU A 7 4.93 12.99 8.35
N LEU A 8 5.41 11.97 7.62
CA LEU A 8 4.97 11.68 6.26
C LEU A 8 3.48 11.31 6.21
N VAL A 9 3.02 10.48 7.15
CA VAL A 9 1.61 10.09 7.25
C VAL A 9 0.73 11.30 7.54
N ASP A 10 1.10 12.16 8.48
CA ASP A 10 0.36 13.38 8.78
C ASP A 10 0.25 14.30 7.56
N ALA A 11 1.36 14.48 6.82
CA ALA A 11 1.37 15.27 5.60
C ALA A 11 0.47 14.67 4.50
N PHE A 12 0.46 13.34 4.36
CA PHE A 12 -0.42 12.63 3.42
C PHE A 12 -1.89 12.78 3.81
N LEU A 13 -2.25 12.47 5.06
CA LEU A 13 -3.63 12.53 5.56
C LEU A 13 -4.19 13.96 5.54
N SER A 14 -3.35 14.97 5.79
CA SER A 14 -3.72 16.39 5.67
C SER A 14 -3.68 16.93 4.24
N ARG A 15 -3.32 16.10 3.25
CA ARG A 15 -3.22 16.44 1.82
C ARG A 15 -2.21 17.56 1.53
N LYS A 16 -1.17 17.66 2.38
CA LYS A 16 -0.09 18.67 2.28
C LYS A 16 1.24 18.08 1.81
N LEU A 17 1.35 16.76 1.71
CA LEU A 17 2.55 16.12 1.18
C LEU A 17 2.75 16.54 -0.30
N PRO A 18 3.92 17.10 -0.67
CA PRO A 18 4.22 17.41 -2.07
C PRO A 18 4.13 16.17 -2.96
N GLN A 19 3.53 16.28 -4.15
CA GLN A 19 3.34 15.13 -5.05
C GLN A 19 4.63 14.36 -5.35
N LYS A 20 5.77 15.07 -5.50
CA LYS A 20 7.09 14.46 -5.74
C LYS A 20 7.57 13.56 -4.60
N GLU A 21 7.05 13.76 -3.39
CA GLU A 21 7.37 12.98 -2.19
C GLU A 21 6.43 11.78 -2.01
N TRP A 22 5.35 11.69 -2.81
CA TRP A 22 4.46 10.53 -2.86
C TRP A 22 5.05 9.36 -3.66
N THR A 23 6.24 8.95 -3.25
CA THR A 23 7.03 7.88 -3.87
C THR A 23 6.51 6.49 -3.49
N HIS A 24 7.05 5.44 -4.13
CA HIS A 24 6.69 4.06 -3.75
C HIS A 24 7.03 3.75 -2.28
N GLU A 25 8.17 4.23 -1.79
CA GLU A 25 8.55 4.08 -0.38
C GLU A 25 7.59 4.81 0.56
N ALA A 26 7.10 6.00 0.17
CA ALA A 26 6.08 6.71 0.92
C ALA A 26 4.78 5.90 1.03
N HIS A 27 4.36 5.22 -0.06
CA HIS A 27 3.20 4.32 -0.02
C HIS A 27 3.41 3.17 0.98
N LEU A 28 4.61 2.56 1.01
CA LEU A 28 4.93 1.48 1.96
C LEU A 28 4.89 1.98 3.41
N LYS A 29 5.44 3.17 3.68
CA LYS A 29 5.39 3.83 4.99
C LYS A 29 3.95 4.10 5.45
N VAL A 30 3.12 4.66 4.57
CA VAL A 30 1.71 4.93 4.88
C VAL A 30 0.92 3.63 5.10
N GLY A 31 1.13 2.61 4.26
CA GLY A 31 0.49 1.31 4.41
C GLY A 31 0.89 0.62 5.72
N LEU A 32 2.16 0.68 6.09
CA LEU A 32 2.68 0.18 7.37
C LEU A 32 2.02 0.87 8.55
N TRP A 33 1.95 2.20 8.54
CA TRP A 33 1.30 2.96 9.61
C TRP A 33 -0.16 2.57 9.77
N HIS A 34 -0.92 2.44 8.67
CA HIS A 34 -2.33 2.02 8.75
C HIS A 34 -2.46 0.64 9.39
N LEU A 35 -1.65 -0.33 8.99
CA LEU A 35 -1.70 -1.71 9.50
C LEU A 35 -1.16 -1.87 10.94
N LEU A 36 -0.49 -0.86 11.48
CA LEU A 36 -0.13 -0.81 12.90
C LEU A 36 -1.26 -0.23 13.77
N HIS A 37 -2.18 0.54 13.18
CA HIS A 37 -3.25 1.26 13.90
C HIS A 37 -4.64 0.65 13.71
N TYR A 38 -4.85 -0.08 12.62
CA TYR A 38 -6.14 -0.66 12.24
C TYR A 38 -5.95 -2.10 11.79
N ASP A 39 -7.02 -2.89 11.83
CA ASP A 39 -6.99 -4.22 11.21
C ASP A 39 -6.84 -4.13 9.68
N PRO A 40 -6.51 -5.24 8.99
CA PRO A 40 -6.25 -5.20 7.55
C PRO A 40 -7.43 -4.76 6.67
N ASN A 41 -8.66 -5.06 7.05
CA ASN A 41 -9.85 -4.68 6.29
C ASN A 41 -10.10 -3.17 6.43
N GLU A 42 -10.05 -2.67 7.66
CA GLU A 42 -10.18 -1.24 7.92
C GLU A 42 -9.02 -0.44 7.28
N SER A 43 -7.79 -0.94 7.37
CA SER A 43 -6.61 -0.35 6.73
C SER A 43 -6.81 -0.18 5.23
N LEU A 44 -7.30 -1.24 4.56
CA LEU A 44 -7.52 -1.22 3.12
C LEU A 44 -8.57 -0.18 2.72
N GLU A 45 -9.68 -0.09 3.46
CA GLU A 45 -10.73 0.89 3.15
C GLU A 45 -10.26 2.33 3.37
N ARG A 46 -9.54 2.58 4.46
CA ARG A 46 -8.92 3.89 4.72
C ARG A 46 -7.92 4.27 3.64
N LEU A 47 -7.07 3.33 3.22
CA LEU A 47 -6.10 3.56 2.15
C LEU A 47 -6.79 3.87 0.82
N ARG A 48 -7.86 3.14 0.44
CA ARG A 48 -8.68 3.45 -0.75
C ARG A 48 -9.15 4.89 -0.74
N GLN A 49 -9.77 5.30 0.36
CA GLN A 49 -10.35 6.64 0.49
C GLN A 49 -9.28 7.73 0.48
N ASN A 50 -8.25 7.58 1.32
CA ASN A 50 -7.21 8.58 1.49
C ASN A 50 -6.36 8.75 0.22
N ILE A 51 -6.00 7.67 -0.48
CA ILE A 51 -5.22 7.76 -1.73
C ILE A 51 -6.04 8.47 -2.81
N LYS A 52 -7.32 8.12 -2.96
CA LYS A 52 -8.20 8.76 -3.95
C LYS A 52 -8.36 10.26 -3.67
N GLN A 53 -8.58 10.64 -2.41
CA GLN A 53 -8.71 12.04 -2.01
C GLN A 53 -7.40 12.82 -2.16
N TYR A 54 -6.27 12.20 -1.82
CA TYR A 54 -4.95 12.80 -2.01
C TYR A 54 -4.67 13.06 -3.50
N ASN A 55 -4.93 12.07 -4.36
CA ASN A 55 -4.77 12.22 -5.81
C ASN A 55 -5.55 13.42 -6.33
N VAL A 56 -6.83 13.56 -5.97
CA VAL A 56 -7.67 14.70 -6.37
C VAL A 56 -7.10 16.02 -5.85
N ALA A 57 -6.63 16.07 -4.61
CA ALA A 57 -6.00 17.27 -4.04
C ALA A 57 -4.71 17.69 -4.77
N CYS A 58 -4.01 16.72 -5.37
CA CYS A 58 -2.84 16.97 -6.23
C CYS A 58 -3.19 17.18 -7.71
N GLY A 59 -4.48 17.25 -8.08
CA GLY A 59 -4.91 17.41 -9.47
C GLY A 59 -4.77 16.14 -10.33
N ILE A 60 -4.67 14.97 -9.71
CA ILE A 60 -4.60 13.67 -10.37
C ILE A 60 -5.98 13.01 -10.35
N GLU A 61 -6.53 12.73 -11.53
CA GLU A 61 -7.78 11.97 -11.65
C GLU A 61 -7.58 10.48 -11.34
N ASN A 62 -8.60 9.84 -10.76
CA ASN A 62 -8.62 8.41 -10.51
C ASN A 62 -9.43 7.71 -11.62
N ILE A 63 -8.76 7.32 -12.69
CA ILE A 63 -9.36 6.68 -13.87
C ILE A 63 -8.68 5.35 -14.18
N ASP A 64 -9.10 4.66 -15.23
CA ASP A 64 -8.59 3.33 -15.61
C ASP A 64 -7.15 3.31 -16.16
N THR A 65 -6.50 4.47 -16.27
CA THR A 65 -5.11 4.60 -16.72
C THR A 65 -4.19 5.31 -15.71
N GLN A 66 -4.72 5.98 -14.67
CA GLN A 66 -3.92 6.72 -13.69
C GLN A 66 -4.60 6.85 -12.31
N GLY A 67 -3.85 7.30 -11.32
CA GLY A 67 -4.34 7.47 -9.95
C GLY A 67 -4.39 6.14 -9.19
N TYR A 68 -5.48 5.91 -8.45
CA TYR A 68 -5.68 4.74 -7.60
C TYR A 68 -5.64 3.41 -8.37
N HIS A 69 -5.09 2.37 -7.74
CA HIS A 69 -4.97 1.03 -8.33
C HIS A 69 -5.37 -0.05 -7.32
N GLU A 70 -6.56 -0.64 -7.49
CA GLU A 70 -7.17 -1.56 -6.53
C GLU A 70 -6.32 -2.80 -6.27
N THR A 71 -5.93 -3.54 -7.31
CA THR A 71 -5.12 -4.77 -7.13
C THR A 71 -3.76 -4.49 -6.48
N ILE A 72 -3.07 -3.44 -6.89
CA ILE A 72 -1.75 -3.12 -6.32
C ILE A 72 -1.88 -2.67 -4.86
N THR A 73 -2.86 -1.83 -4.51
CA THR A 73 -3.09 -1.44 -3.11
C THR A 73 -3.41 -2.66 -2.24
N ARG A 74 -4.35 -3.51 -2.66
CA ARG A 74 -4.69 -4.75 -1.94
C ARG A 74 -3.50 -5.69 -1.78
N PHE A 75 -2.71 -5.87 -2.84
CA PHE A 75 -1.50 -6.69 -2.79
C PHE A 75 -0.51 -6.19 -1.74
N TYR A 76 -0.26 -4.88 -1.68
CA TYR A 76 0.66 -4.34 -0.66
C TYR A 76 0.07 -4.37 0.75
N VAL A 77 -1.24 -4.24 0.93
CA VAL A 77 -1.88 -4.47 2.25
C VAL A 77 -1.63 -5.91 2.73
N TRP A 78 -1.85 -6.90 1.87
CA TRP A 78 -1.53 -8.30 2.18
C TRP A 78 -0.04 -8.49 2.51
N LEU A 79 0.85 -7.93 1.69
CA LEU A 79 2.30 -8.08 1.85
C LEU A 79 2.81 -7.47 3.16
N ILE A 80 2.36 -6.25 3.48
CA ILE A 80 2.76 -5.54 4.69
C ILE A 80 2.17 -6.25 5.92
N ASN A 81 0.93 -6.72 5.86
CA ASN A 81 0.35 -7.48 6.97
C ASN A 81 1.12 -8.79 7.21
N LYS A 82 1.51 -9.51 6.15
CA LYS A 82 2.38 -10.69 6.26
C LYS A 82 3.72 -10.37 6.89
N PHE A 83 4.35 -9.25 6.50
CA PHE A 83 5.58 -8.75 7.14
C PHE A 83 5.39 -8.49 8.63
N LEU A 84 4.29 -7.85 9.02
CA LEU A 84 3.94 -7.55 10.42
C LEU A 84 3.58 -8.78 11.26
N GLN A 85 3.16 -9.89 10.65
CA GLN A 85 2.96 -11.17 11.34
C GLN A 85 4.29 -11.86 11.69
N GLN A 86 5.38 -11.46 11.04
CA GLN A 86 6.72 -12.06 11.19
C GLN A 86 7.70 -11.12 11.92
N THR A 87 7.20 -10.01 12.46
CA THR A 87 8.02 -8.96 13.06
C THR A 87 7.45 -8.53 14.40
N GLU A 88 8.32 -8.12 15.32
CA GLU A 88 7.90 -7.55 16.61
C GLU A 88 7.33 -6.14 16.40
N ARG A 89 6.01 -5.98 16.61
CA ARG A 89 5.29 -4.74 16.31
C ARG A 89 5.61 -3.58 17.26
N SER A 90 6.22 -3.85 18.41
CA SER A 90 6.64 -2.84 19.41
C SER A 90 7.87 -2.03 18.97
N GLN A 91 8.56 -2.46 17.89
CA GLN A 91 9.72 -1.76 17.37
C GLN A 91 9.37 -0.36 16.85
N PRO A 92 10.31 0.61 16.90
CA PRO A 92 10.09 1.92 16.33
C PRO A 92 9.66 1.84 14.86
N ILE A 93 8.61 2.59 14.49
CA ILE A 93 8.01 2.49 13.15
C ILE A 93 9.01 2.78 12.02
N ASP A 94 9.98 3.67 12.21
CA ASP A 94 11.01 3.96 11.20
C ASP A 94 11.94 2.75 10.97
N LEU A 95 12.21 1.95 12.01
CA LEU A 95 12.96 0.70 11.88
C LEU A 95 12.16 -0.33 11.08
N LEU A 96 10.87 -0.48 11.40
CA LEU A 96 9.95 -1.35 10.67
C LEU A 96 9.83 -0.94 9.20
N ALA A 97 9.70 0.37 8.93
CA ALA A 97 9.62 0.93 7.58
C ALA A 97 10.90 0.65 6.78
N ASN A 98 12.07 0.89 7.37
CA ASN A 98 13.36 0.64 6.71
C ASN A 98 13.52 -0.85 6.37
N ARG A 99 13.11 -1.76 7.27
CA ARG A 99 13.14 -3.20 7.01
C ARG A 99 12.15 -3.62 5.93
N LEU A 100 10.92 -3.10 5.97
CA LEU A 100 9.89 -3.34 4.95
C LEU A 100 10.38 -2.91 3.56
N ILE A 101 10.94 -1.69 3.45
CA ILE A 101 11.47 -1.15 2.20
C ILE A 101 12.67 -1.97 1.71
N SER A 102 13.58 -2.38 2.61
CA SER A 102 14.72 -3.22 2.23
C SER A 102 14.28 -4.56 1.62
N LEU A 103 13.23 -5.18 2.16
CA LEU A 103 12.72 -6.46 1.67
C LEU A 103 11.81 -6.34 0.44
N TYR A 104 10.98 -5.28 0.37
CA TYR A 104 9.84 -5.20 -0.55
C TYR A 104 9.71 -3.86 -1.29
N GLY A 105 10.70 -2.97 -1.17
CA GLY A 105 10.72 -1.63 -1.80
C GLY A 105 10.94 -1.63 -3.32
N ASN A 106 11.19 -2.79 -3.93
CA ASN A 106 11.23 -2.88 -5.38
C ASN A 106 9.81 -2.78 -5.95
N LYS A 107 9.52 -1.70 -6.69
CA LYS A 107 8.21 -1.47 -7.34
C LYS A 107 7.76 -2.59 -8.30
N SER A 108 8.69 -3.41 -8.78
CA SER A 108 8.40 -4.58 -9.63
C SER A 108 8.06 -5.84 -8.83
N PHE A 109 8.08 -5.79 -7.49
CA PHE A 109 7.80 -6.96 -6.64
C PHE A 109 6.45 -7.65 -6.92
N PRO A 110 5.35 -6.95 -7.28
CA PRO A 110 4.11 -7.61 -7.68
C PRO A 110 4.26 -8.56 -8.87
N LEU A 111 5.27 -8.37 -9.74
CA LEU A 111 5.52 -9.24 -10.90
C LEU A 111 6.02 -10.64 -10.53
N ASN A 112 6.33 -10.90 -9.27
CA ASN A 112 6.56 -12.26 -8.77
C ASN A 112 5.25 -13.06 -8.58
N TYR A 113 4.11 -12.36 -8.59
CA TYR A 113 2.77 -12.93 -8.35
C TYR A 113 1.86 -12.74 -9.55
N TYR A 114 2.02 -11.62 -10.27
CA TYR A 114 1.21 -11.26 -11.43
C TYR A 114 2.04 -11.24 -12.72
N SER A 115 1.46 -11.72 -13.81
CA SER A 115 1.96 -11.37 -15.14
C SER A 115 1.83 -9.86 -15.38
N ARG A 116 2.66 -9.32 -16.29
CA ARG A 116 2.59 -7.90 -16.65
C ARG A 116 1.22 -7.55 -17.24
N ASP A 117 0.69 -8.40 -18.12
CA ASP A 117 -0.59 -8.16 -18.78
C ASP A 117 -1.74 -8.12 -17.77
N LYS A 118 -1.74 -9.03 -16.78
CA LYS A 118 -2.76 -9.04 -15.73
C LYS A 118 -2.65 -7.83 -14.80
N SER A 119 -1.44 -7.55 -14.30
CA SER A 119 -1.22 -6.45 -13.34
C SER A 119 -1.49 -5.08 -13.95
N MET A 120 -1.22 -4.87 -15.24
CA MET A 120 -1.41 -3.59 -15.94
C MET A 120 -2.78 -3.46 -16.63
N SER A 121 -3.67 -4.44 -16.45
CA SER A 121 -5.00 -4.41 -17.07
C SER A 121 -5.89 -3.31 -16.46
N LYS A 122 -6.86 -2.82 -17.24
CA LYS A 122 -7.92 -1.94 -16.73
C LYS A 122 -8.68 -2.59 -15.56
N THR A 123 -8.96 -3.89 -15.66
CA THR A 123 -9.68 -4.62 -14.63
C THR A 123 -8.92 -4.66 -13.31
N SER A 124 -7.60 -4.94 -13.31
CA SER A 124 -6.79 -4.93 -12.08
C SER A 124 -6.67 -3.56 -11.44
N ARG A 125 -6.76 -2.48 -12.24
CA ARG A 125 -6.76 -1.11 -11.71
C ARG A 125 -8.06 -0.78 -11.00
N LEU A 126 -9.20 -1.15 -11.58
CA LEU A 126 -10.53 -0.79 -11.08
C LEU A 126 -11.06 -1.76 -10.02
N GLN A 127 -10.64 -3.02 -10.06
CA GLN A 127 -11.17 -4.12 -9.25
C GLN A 127 -10.04 -5.05 -8.82
N TRP A 128 -10.30 -5.85 -7.78
CA TRP A 128 -9.39 -6.91 -7.41
C TRP A 128 -9.38 -8.02 -8.45
N VAL A 129 -8.18 -8.46 -8.78
CA VAL A 129 -7.96 -9.71 -9.53
C VAL A 129 -6.92 -10.53 -8.79
N GLU A 130 -7.16 -11.84 -8.66
CA GLU A 130 -6.18 -12.75 -8.04
C GLU A 130 -4.88 -12.83 -8.86
N PRO A 131 -3.72 -13.10 -8.24
CA PRO A 131 -2.49 -13.32 -9.01
C PRO A 131 -2.53 -14.61 -9.83
N ASP A 132 -1.86 -14.60 -10.98
CA ASP A 132 -1.83 -15.70 -11.96
C ASP A 132 -0.51 -16.47 -12.01
N LEU A 133 0.58 -15.96 -11.43
CA LEU A 133 1.87 -16.67 -11.39
C LEU A 133 2.08 -17.42 -10.08
N LYS A 134 1.65 -16.82 -8.96
CA LYS A 134 1.82 -17.40 -7.63
C LYS A 134 0.65 -17.00 -6.73
N PRO A 135 0.00 -17.94 -6.02
CA PRO A 135 -1.11 -17.59 -5.15
C PRO A 135 -0.66 -16.76 -3.94
N LEU A 136 -1.55 -15.89 -3.46
CA LEU A 136 -1.41 -15.25 -2.16
C LEU A 136 -1.80 -16.26 -1.08
N VAL A 137 -0.82 -17.01 -0.58
CA VAL A 137 -1.08 -17.92 0.55
C VAL A 137 -1.45 -17.10 1.79
N SER A 138 -2.71 -17.23 2.22
CA SER A 138 -3.27 -16.54 3.36
C SER A 138 -2.90 -17.24 4.66
N VAL A 139 -2.49 -16.45 5.65
CA VAL A 139 -3.09 -16.60 6.98
C VAL A 139 -4.46 -15.91 6.83
N VAL A 140 -5.54 -16.71 6.94
CA VAL A 140 -6.97 -16.42 6.68
C VAL A 140 -7.36 -14.93 6.62
N PHE A 141 -7.80 -14.46 5.46
CA PHE A 141 -8.69 -13.30 5.32
C PHE A 141 -9.85 -13.71 4.41
N ASN A 142 -11.09 -13.67 4.92
CA ASN A 142 -12.26 -13.63 4.07
C ASN A 142 -12.32 -12.22 3.49
N ILE A 143 -12.03 -12.12 2.20
CA ILE A 143 -12.33 -10.92 1.44
C ILE A 143 -13.54 -11.27 0.59
N ASP A 144 -14.69 -11.20 1.22
CA ASP A 144 -15.99 -11.13 0.53
C ASP A 144 -16.34 -9.66 0.30
#